data_AF-A0A9X0BD80-F1
#
_entry.id   AF-A0A9X0BD80-F1
#
_cell.length_a   1.000
_cell.length_b   1.000
_cell.length_c   1.000
_cell.angle_alpha   90.00
_cell.angle_beta   90.00
_cell.angle_gamma   90.00
#
_symmetry.space_group_name_H-M   'P 1'
#
loop_
_entity.id
_entity.type
_entity.pdbx_description
1 polymer ?
#
loop_
_entity_poly.entity_id
_entity_poly.type
_entity_poly.pdbx_seq_one_letter_code
_entity_poly.pdbx_strand_id
1 'polypeptide(L)'
;MPPVRKRQANQPAPADSDDGTPQPSPARRQRTRSSSAAEDGGSGAPSNLDAMVKKMVRLALASEYARLTIRRTDINAKVFGEQGTREFKVVFEQAQKELRSRFGMEMVELPAREKTTISQRRAAQKTDKPSSGNKSWILTTTLPPSYQSSTILPPTKAPSASTESTYTGLYSFIIALISLNGGSLAEPKLDRYLTRMNAETHTPIDRTDKLLQRMIREGYLVRTRELDGGEEQIEFLVGPRGKVEVGTKGVAGLVREVYGRGVGDGNANGRVPGYGDGDEDVLGGEMTQIEEEEEGGV
;
A
#
# COMPACT_ATOMS: atom_id res chain seq x y z
N MET A 1 -23.13 -60.67 15.36
CA MET A 1 -22.37 -61.81 15.92
C MET A 1 -20.96 -61.80 15.32
N PRO A 2 -19.88 -61.85 16.11
CA PRO A 2 -18.52 -62.25 15.65
C PRO A 2 -18.39 -63.80 15.72
N PRO A 3 -17.37 -64.46 15.11
CA PRO A 3 -16.07 -64.67 15.81
C PRO A 3 -14.81 -64.97 14.93
N VAL A 4 -13.68 -65.32 15.59
CA VAL A 4 -12.39 -65.94 15.13
C VAL A 4 -11.51 -65.14 14.13
N ARG A 5 -10.16 -65.12 14.17
CA ARG A 5 -9.08 -65.84 14.92
C ARG A 5 -8.13 -64.82 15.62
N LYS A 6 -7.54 -65.02 16.81
CA LYS A 6 -6.50 -66.00 17.32
C LYS A 6 -5.14 -65.94 16.58
N ARG A 7 -3.95 -65.96 17.22
CA ARG A 7 -3.46 -65.68 18.61
C ARG A 7 -1.89 -65.77 18.64
N GLN A 8 -1.24 -65.39 19.77
CA GLN A 8 0.23 -65.40 20.10
C GLN A 8 1.03 -64.16 19.59
N ALA A 9 1.89 -63.45 20.34
CA ALA A 9 2.44 -63.48 21.72
C ALA A 9 3.67 -64.35 22.05
N ASN A 10 4.84 -63.70 22.27
CA ASN A 10 5.71 -63.88 23.45
C ASN A 10 6.73 -62.71 23.66
N GLN A 11 7.42 -62.67 24.81
CA GLN A 11 8.56 -61.78 25.16
C GLN A 11 9.79 -62.64 25.64
N PRO A 12 10.82 -62.16 26.39
CA PRO A 12 12.00 -61.43 25.90
C PRO A 12 13.41 -61.93 26.39
N ALA A 13 14.50 -61.42 25.79
CA ALA A 13 15.89 -61.36 26.31
C ALA A 13 16.62 -62.72 26.56
N PRO A 14 17.92 -62.80 27.02
CA PRO A 14 18.95 -61.77 27.29
C PRO A 14 20.39 -62.09 26.76
N ALA A 15 21.37 -61.21 27.09
CA ALA A 15 22.80 -61.46 27.46
C ALA A 15 23.78 -62.22 26.51
N ASP A 16 25.11 -61.98 26.47
CA ASP A 16 26.09 -60.94 26.94
C ASP A 16 27.33 -61.05 25.98
N SER A 17 28.54 -60.44 26.05
CA SER A 17 29.40 -59.72 27.02
C SER A 17 30.19 -58.60 26.27
N ASP A 18 30.95 -57.63 26.80
CA ASP A 18 31.65 -57.32 28.08
C ASP A 18 33.14 -57.73 28.18
N ASP A 19 34.04 -56.72 28.25
CA ASP A 19 35.46 -56.71 28.67
C ASP A 19 35.84 -55.26 29.11
N GLY A 20 36.79 -55.07 30.04
CA GLY A 20 37.10 -53.76 30.68
C GLY A 20 38.61 -53.50 30.89
N THR A 21 39.14 -52.48 31.59
CA THR A 21 38.64 -51.43 32.53
C THR A 21 39.67 -50.22 32.52
N PRO A 22 39.90 -49.36 33.55
CA PRO A 22 39.06 -48.27 34.09
C PRO A 22 39.71 -46.86 34.25
N GLN A 23 38.89 -45.78 34.22
CA GLN A 23 39.06 -44.46 34.92
C GLN A 23 40.27 -43.53 34.59
N PRO A 24 40.35 -42.24 35.07
CA PRO A 24 39.43 -41.46 35.93
C PRO A 24 38.96 -40.07 35.36
N SER A 25 38.16 -39.36 36.17
CA SER A 25 37.73 -37.92 36.05
C SER A 25 38.76 -36.94 36.68
N PRO A 26 38.65 -35.58 36.70
CA PRO A 26 37.44 -34.72 36.57
C PRO A 26 37.59 -33.32 35.89
N ALA A 27 36.52 -32.50 35.86
CA ALA A 27 36.47 -31.08 36.31
C ALA A 27 35.26 -30.27 35.74
N ARG A 28 34.25 -29.97 36.57
CA ARG A 28 33.06 -29.17 36.21
C ARG A 28 33.31 -27.66 36.43
N ARG A 29 33.61 -26.90 35.37
CA ARG A 29 33.87 -25.44 35.48
C ARG A 29 32.59 -24.61 35.62
N GLN A 30 32.29 -24.21 36.86
CA GLN A 30 31.23 -23.29 37.24
C GLN A 30 31.62 -21.83 36.90
N ARG A 31 30.97 -21.21 35.89
CA ARG A 31 31.22 -19.78 35.58
C ARG A 31 30.39 -18.88 36.51
N THR A 32 31.08 -18.14 37.37
CA THR A 32 30.50 -17.06 38.17
C THR A 32 30.04 -15.91 37.27
N ARG A 33 28.98 -15.21 37.69
CA ARG A 33 28.55 -13.96 37.05
C ARG A 33 29.29 -12.80 37.72
N SER A 34 30.22 -12.18 37.00
CA SER A 34 30.87 -10.94 37.45
C SER A 34 29.93 -9.75 37.25
N SER A 35 29.47 -9.17 38.37
CA SER A 35 28.78 -7.89 38.38
C SER A 35 29.76 -6.75 38.07
N SER A 36 29.56 -6.06 36.96
CA SER A 36 30.09 -4.72 36.72
C SER A 36 28.92 -3.75 36.67
N ALA A 37 28.82 -2.86 37.64
CA ALA A 37 27.83 -1.79 37.64
C ALA A 37 28.23 -0.72 36.61
N ALA A 38 27.24 -0.24 35.85
CA ALA A 38 27.38 0.84 34.88
C ALA A 38 26.11 1.69 34.92
N GLU A 39 26.05 2.59 35.90
CA GLU A 39 25.28 3.83 35.81
C GLU A 39 26.14 4.84 35.01
N ASP A 40 25.62 5.76 34.22
CA ASP A 40 24.23 6.10 33.89
C ASP A 40 24.06 6.20 32.36
N GLY A 41 22.83 6.09 31.85
CA GLY A 41 22.55 6.03 30.41
C GLY A 41 21.08 5.82 30.01
N GLY A 42 20.11 6.14 30.86
CA GLY A 42 18.73 6.41 30.42
C GLY A 42 18.01 5.34 29.58
N SER A 43 18.18 4.04 29.86
CA SER A 43 17.38 2.96 29.24
C SER A 43 16.56 2.20 30.27
N GLY A 44 15.53 2.87 30.80
CA GLY A 44 14.41 2.17 31.43
C GLY A 44 13.78 1.17 30.45
N ALA A 45 13.19 0.09 30.97
CA ALA A 45 12.52 -0.92 30.13
C ALA A 45 11.51 -0.21 29.20
N PRO A 46 11.50 -0.54 27.88
CA PRO A 46 10.68 0.20 26.92
C PRO A 46 9.23 0.16 27.36
N SER A 47 8.58 1.33 27.42
CA SER A 47 7.20 1.40 27.88
C SER A 47 6.32 0.51 26.99
N ASN A 48 5.21 0.01 27.54
CA ASN A 48 4.25 -0.78 26.74
C ASN A 48 3.84 -0.02 25.47
N LEU A 49 3.70 1.30 25.60
CA LEU A 49 3.43 2.26 24.55
C LEU A 49 4.58 2.33 23.50
N ASP A 50 5.85 2.44 23.90
CA ASP A 50 7.01 2.34 22.98
C ASP A 50 7.01 1.03 22.19
N ALA A 51 6.70 -0.08 22.87
CA ALA A 51 6.63 -1.40 22.25
C ALA A 51 5.48 -1.48 21.24
N MET A 52 4.33 -0.85 21.52
CA MET A 52 3.21 -0.75 20.59
C MET A 52 3.49 0.19 19.41
N VAL A 53 4.18 1.32 19.61
CA VAL A 53 4.66 2.18 18.51
C VAL A 53 5.60 1.40 17.60
N LYS A 54 6.61 0.71 18.16
CA LYS A 54 7.57 -0.11 17.40
C LYS A 54 6.90 -1.29 16.67
N LYS A 55 5.83 -1.89 17.23
CA LYS A 55 4.98 -2.87 16.54
C LYS A 55 4.20 -2.24 15.38
N MET A 56 3.59 -1.06 15.57
CA MET A 56 2.81 -0.38 14.53
C MET A 56 3.68 0.06 13.35
N VAL A 57 4.85 0.68 13.61
CA VAL A 57 5.83 1.05 12.58
C VAL A 57 6.29 -0.18 11.79
N ARG A 58 6.65 -1.28 12.48
CA ARG A 58 7.04 -2.54 11.81
C ARG A 58 5.88 -3.16 11.00
N LEU A 59 4.64 -3.08 11.49
CA LEU A 59 3.47 -3.55 10.76
C LEU A 59 3.24 -2.73 9.49
N ALA A 60 3.41 -1.40 9.54
CA ALA A 60 3.23 -0.54 8.38
C ALA A 60 4.29 -0.81 7.29
N LEU A 61 5.57 -0.82 7.66
CA LEU A 61 6.68 -1.12 6.75
C LEU A 61 6.55 -2.52 6.12
N ALA A 62 6.19 -3.54 6.91
CA ALA A 62 5.98 -4.90 6.40
C ALA A 62 4.74 -5.04 5.52
N SER A 63 3.69 -4.24 5.77
CA SER A 63 2.49 -4.23 4.93
C SER A 63 2.78 -3.58 3.58
N GLU A 64 3.56 -2.49 3.55
CA GLU A 64 3.89 -1.81 2.30
C GLU A 64 4.86 -2.62 1.44
N TYR A 65 5.90 -3.21 2.04
CA TYR A 65 6.74 -4.19 1.35
C TYR A 65 5.92 -5.36 0.76
N ALA A 66 4.76 -5.69 1.32
CA ALA A 66 3.86 -6.74 0.81
C ALA A 66 2.68 -6.21 -0.05
N ARG A 67 2.62 -4.90 -0.36
CA ARG A 67 1.48 -4.19 -0.99
C ARG A 67 0.10 -4.48 -0.35
N LEU A 68 0.07 -4.63 0.99
CA LEU A 68 -1.13 -4.91 1.77
C LEU A 68 -1.75 -3.64 2.38
N THR A 69 -3.08 -3.53 2.31
CA THR A 69 -3.84 -2.51 3.04
C THR A 69 -3.79 -2.79 4.55
N ILE A 70 -3.41 -1.81 5.36
CA ILE A 70 -3.34 -1.92 6.82
C ILE A 70 -4.75 -1.66 7.38
N ARG A 71 -5.47 -2.68 7.85
CA ARG A 71 -6.83 -2.51 8.39
C ARG A 71 -6.83 -2.27 9.89
N ARG A 72 -7.82 -1.53 10.42
CA ARG A 72 -7.94 -1.31 11.87
C ARG A 72 -8.10 -2.61 12.68
N THR A 73 -8.75 -3.64 12.12
CA THR A 73 -8.81 -5.00 12.68
C THR A 73 -7.43 -5.59 12.91
N ASP A 74 -6.57 -5.46 11.92
CA ASP A 74 -5.26 -6.10 11.87
C ASP A 74 -4.27 -5.35 12.77
N ILE A 75 -4.42 -4.03 12.87
CA ILE A 75 -3.74 -3.21 13.87
C ILE A 75 -4.12 -3.65 15.29
N ASN A 76 -5.42 -3.76 15.62
CA ASN A 76 -5.86 -4.20 16.94
C ASN A 76 -5.24 -5.57 17.28
N ALA A 77 -5.38 -6.56 16.39
CA ALA A 77 -4.87 -7.91 16.61
C ALA A 77 -3.34 -8.00 16.73
N LYS A 78 -2.57 -7.27 15.90
CA LYS A 78 -1.10 -7.42 15.80
C LYS A 78 -0.30 -6.45 16.67
N VAL A 79 -0.88 -5.30 17.04
CA VAL A 79 -0.22 -4.27 17.84
C VAL A 79 -0.68 -4.32 19.30
N PHE A 80 -1.99 -4.26 19.52
CA PHE A 80 -2.62 -3.98 20.81
C PHE A 80 -3.11 -5.22 21.58
N GLY A 81 -3.37 -6.33 20.88
CA GLY A 81 -4.04 -7.49 21.45
C GLY A 81 -5.46 -7.15 21.92
N GLU A 82 -5.97 -7.94 22.87
CA GLU A 82 -7.36 -7.81 23.35
C GLU A 82 -7.60 -6.52 24.14
N GLN A 83 -6.62 -6.06 24.93
CA GLN A 83 -6.82 -4.98 25.91
C GLN A 83 -6.31 -3.60 25.47
N GLY A 84 -5.29 -3.51 24.60
CA GLY A 84 -4.63 -2.23 24.27
C GLY A 84 -5.42 -1.26 23.40
N THR A 85 -6.59 -1.63 22.88
CA THR A 85 -7.34 -0.90 21.83
C THR A 85 -7.63 0.59 22.17
N ARG A 86 -7.68 0.95 23.47
CA ARG A 86 -7.89 2.33 23.96
C ARG A 86 -6.72 3.28 23.63
N GLU A 87 -5.49 2.78 23.58
CA GLU A 87 -4.28 3.59 23.38
C GLU A 87 -4.00 3.95 21.90
N PHE A 88 -4.83 3.46 20.96
CA PHE A 88 -4.61 3.60 19.52
C PHE A 88 -4.28 5.02 19.08
N LYS A 89 -4.97 6.05 19.58
CA LYS A 89 -4.76 7.43 19.12
C LYS A 89 -3.32 7.88 19.37
N VAL A 90 -2.85 7.73 20.61
CA VAL A 90 -1.51 8.14 21.03
C VAL A 90 -0.43 7.33 20.30
N VAL A 91 -0.61 6.00 20.22
CA VAL A 91 0.34 5.13 19.53
C VAL A 91 0.38 5.40 18.01
N PHE A 92 -0.75 5.73 17.38
CA PHE A 92 -0.83 6.09 15.96
C PHE A 92 -0.18 7.44 15.68
N GLU A 93 -0.44 8.46 16.50
CA GLU A 93 0.17 9.80 16.38
C GLU A 93 1.70 9.73 16.55
N GLN A 94 2.19 8.92 17.49
CA GLN A 94 3.63 8.68 17.66
C GLN A 94 4.23 7.82 16.54
N ALA A 95 3.53 6.78 16.06
CA ALA A 95 3.98 5.98 14.93
C ALA A 95 4.09 6.82 13.65
N GLN A 96 3.15 7.75 13.41
CA GLN A 96 3.22 8.71 12.30
C GLN A 96 4.43 9.65 12.44
N LYS A 97 4.75 10.11 13.66
CA LYS A 97 5.95 10.92 13.90
C LYS A 97 7.23 10.14 13.58
N GLU A 98 7.32 8.88 14.01
CA GLU A 98 8.46 7.99 13.78
C GLU A 98 8.63 7.57 12.30
N LEU A 99 7.51 7.30 11.60
CA LEU A 99 7.51 7.02 10.16
C LEU A 99 8.02 8.22 9.35
N ARG A 100 7.52 9.42 9.64
CA ARG A 100 7.94 10.65 8.94
C ARG A 100 9.40 11.00 9.23
N SER A 101 9.82 10.92 10.50
CA SER A 101 11.15 11.39 10.92
C SER A 101 12.31 10.43 10.56
N ARG A 102 12.10 9.11 10.57
CA ARG A 102 13.17 8.13 10.28
C ARG A 102 13.07 7.45 8.92
N PHE A 103 11.88 7.36 8.34
CA PHE A 103 11.65 6.60 7.12
C PHE A 103 11.17 7.45 5.93
N GLY A 104 10.83 8.73 6.15
CA GLY A 104 10.27 9.59 5.09
C GLY A 104 8.95 9.03 4.54
N MET A 105 8.10 8.52 5.43
CA MET A 105 6.84 7.85 5.09
C MET A 105 5.71 8.25 6.05
N GLU A 106 4.46 8.08 5.62
CA GLU A 106 3.29 8.25 6.49
C GLU A 106 2.14 7.30 6.13
N MET A 107 1.29 6.99 7.11
CA MET A 107 0.09 6.17 6.90
C MET A 107 -1.08 7.05 6.43
N VAL A 108 -1.44 6.95 5.15
CA VAL A 108 -2.57 7.69 4.54
C VAL A 108 -3.84 6.83 4.60
N GLU A 109 -4.95 7.40 5.06
CA GLU A 109 -6.24 6.68 5.13
C GLU A 109 -6.83 6.53 3.72
N LEU A 110 -7.14 5.29 3.33
CA LEU A 110 -7.75 4.98 2.04
C LEU A 110 -9.21 5.48 2.02
N PRO A 111 -9.67 6.07 0.90
CA PRO A 111 -11.08 6.34 0.70
C PRO A 111 -11.94 5.10 0.94
N ALA A 112 -13.08 5.28 1.62
CA ALA A 112 -14.04 4.20 1.80
C ALA A 112 -14.46 3.64 0.42
N ARG A 113 -14.54 2.31 0.29
CA ARG A 113 -15.00 1.69 -0.96
C ARG A 113 -16.41 2.19 -1.29
N GLU A 114 -16.53 2.85 -2.43
CA GLU A 114 -17.81 3.30 -2.97
C GLU A 114 -18.78 2.13 -3.13
N LYS A 115 -20.05 2.36 -2.79
CA LYS A 115 -21.14 1.39 -2.91
C LYS A 115 -21.65 1.39 -4.36
N THR A 116 -20.83 0.86 -5.27
CA THR A 116 -21.00 1.03 -6.73
C THR A 116 -22.26 0.36 -7.27
N THR A 117 -22.62 -0.83 -6.78
CA THR A 117 -23.69 -1.65 -7.39
C THR A 117 -25.09 -1.14 -7.03
N ILE A 118 -26.08 -1.33 -7.92
CA ILE A 118 -27.49 -0.96 -7.71
C ILE A 118 -28.03 -1.55 -6.39
N SER A 119 -27.66 -2.80 -6.09
CA SER A 119 -28.00 -3.46 -4.83
C SER A 119 -27.37 -2.76 -3.62
N GLN A 120 -26.09 -2.37 -3.70
CA GLN A 120 -25.42 -1.64 -2.62
C GLN A 120 -25.92 -0.19 -2.45
N ARG A 121 -26.31 0.49 -3.53
CA ARG A 121 -26.99 1.80 -3.49
C ARG A 121 -28.35 1.70 -2.80
N ARG A 122 -29.19 0.73 -3.21
CA ARG A 122 -30.51 0.45 -2.61
C ARG A 122 -30.41 0.00 -1.15
N ALA A 123 -29.33 -0.69 -0.77
CA ALA A 123 -29.04 -1.03 0.62
C ALA A 123 -28.56 0.18 1.44
N ALA A 124 -27.80 1.11 0.85
CA ALA A 124 -27.36 2.35 1.51
C ALA A 124 -28.55 3.29 1.83
N GLN A 125 -29.54 3.35 0.94
CA GLN A 125 -30.79 4.09 1.14
C GLN A 125 -31.67 3.54 2.28
N LYS A 126 -31.33 2.36 2.84
CA LYS A 126 -31.99 1.78 4.02
C LYS A 126 -31.17 1.96 5.31
N THR A 127 -30.11 2.78 5.29
CA THR A 127 -29.21 3.00 6.42
C THR A 127 -28.85 4.48 6.56
N ASP A 128 -29.64 5.25 7.31
CA ASP A 128 -29.44 6.71 7.51
C ASP A 128 -28.15 7.07 8.26
N LYS A 129 -27.48 6.11 8.90
CA LYS A 129 -26.13 6.31 9.42
C LYS A 129 -25.14 6.29 8.25
N PRO A 130 -24.41 7.39 7.98
CA PRO A 130 -23.34 7.36 7.00
C PRO A 130 -22.35 6.27 7.41
N SER A 131 -22.10 5.36 6.47
CA SER A 131 -21.29 4.17 6.69
C SER A 131 -19.84 4.57 6.94
N SER A 132 -19.49 4.86 8.20
CA SER A 132 -18.10 5.04 8.66
C SER A 132 -17.25 3.93 8.08
N GLY A 133 -16.42 4.27 7.10
CA GLY A 133 -15.67 3.29 6.33
C GLY A 133 -14.83 2.40 7.24
N ASN A 134 -14.60 1.15 6.82
CA ASN A 134 -13.63 0.28 7.49
C ASN A 134 -12.25 0.93 7.39
N LYS A 135 -11.86 1.66 8.45
CA LYS A 135 -10.65 2.48 8.48
C LYS A 135 -9.45 1.61 8.13
N SER A 136 -8.82 1.96 7.02
CA SER A 136 -7.70 1.25 6.44
C SER A 136 -6.74 2.24 5.82
N TRP A 137 -5.46 1.92 5.91
CA TRP A 137 -4.37 2.80 5.52
C TRP A 137 -3.43 2.08 4.55
N ILE A 138 -2.73 2.85 3.72
CA ILE A 138 -1.49 2.42 3.08
C ILE A 138 -0.34 3.28 3.63
N LEU A 139 0.90 2.85 3.41
CA LEU A 139 2.07 3.65 3.74
C LEU A 139 2.56 4.32 2.45
N THR A 140 2.63 5.65 2.43
CA THR A 140 3.12 6.42 1.28
C THR A 140 4.42 7.12 1.65
N THR A 141 5.29 7.37 0.68
CA THR A 141 6.47 8.20 0.91
C THR A 141 6.12 9.68 1.00
N THR A 142 6.76 10.39 1.91
CA THR A 142 6.75 11.85 2.05
C THR A 142 8.06 12.48 1.55
N LEU A 143 8.93 11.70 0.91
CA LEU A 143 10.21 12.17 0.37
C LEU A 143 10.00 13.02 -0.90
N PRO A 144 10.79 14.08 -1.13
CA PRO A 144 10.82 14.79 -2.40
C PRO A 144 11.15 13.86 -3.59
N PRO A 145 10.68 14.14 -4.82
CA PRO A 145 10.86 13.26 -5.99
C PRO A 145 12.32 12.85 -6.27
N SER A 146 13.29 13.73 -5.97
CA SER A 146 14.73 13.45 -6.08
C SER A 146 15.21 12.27 -5.24
N TYR A 147 14.47 11.90 -4.20
CA TYR A 147 14.79 10.79 -3.29
C TYR A 147 13.83 9.59 -3.45
N GLN A 148 12.89 9.64 -4.41
CA GLN A 148 11.98 8.53 -4.73
C GLN A 148 12.62 7.52 -5.71
N SER A 149 13.96 7.38 -5.70
CA SER A 149 14.67 6.42 -6.54
C SER A 149 14.58 5.00 -5.97
N SER A 150 14.64 3.99 -6.84
CA SER A 150 14.61 2.57 -6.47
C SER A 150 15.81 2.11 -5.62
N THR A 151 16.84 2.95 -5.49
CA THR A 151 17.99 2.78 -4.58
C THR A 151 17.65 3.15 -3.14
N ILE A 152 16.75 4.11 -2.93
CA ILE A 152 16.36 4.64 -1.60
C ILE A 152 15.05 3.99 -1.14
N LEU A 153 14.08 3.89 -2.05
CA LEU A 153 12.83 3.18 -1.86
C LEU A 153 12.90 1.87 -2.66
N PRO A 154 13.41 0.77 -2.06
CA PRO A 154 13.51 -0.51 -2.76
C PRO A 154 12.12 -1.00 -3.20
N PRO A 155 12.03 -1.77 -4.30
CA PRO A 155 10.77 -2.32 -4.76
C PRO A 155 10.07 -3.11 -3.65
N THR A 156 8.74 -3.14 -3.69
CA THR A 156 7.96 -4.07 -2.86
C THR A 156 8.28 -5.52 -3.27
N LYS A 157 7.69 -6.52 -2.61
CA LYS A 157 7.98 -7.96 -2.74
C LYS A 157 7.82 -8.50 -4.18
N ALA A 158 8.81 -8.22 -5.01
CA ALA A 158 8.93 -8.54 -6.42
C ALA A 158 10.33 -9.16 -6.67
N PRO A 159 10.49 -10.11 -7.62
CA PRO A 159 11.77 -10.77 -7.86
C PRO A 159 12.89 -9.85 -8.36
N SER A 160 12.55 -8.70 -8.98
CA SER A 160 13.51 -7.71 -9.46
C SER A 160 12.88 -6.31 -9.54
N ALA A 161 13.72 -5.28 -9.56
CA ALA A 161 13.28 -3.91 -9.83
C ALA A 161 12.61 -3.76 -11.20
N SER A 162 13.06 -4.50 -12.23
CA SER A 162 12.43 -4.51 -13.55
C SER A 162 10.99 -5.03 -13.50
N THR A 163 10.75 -6.11 -12.74
CA THR A 163 9.40 -6.67 -12.53
C THR A 163 8.48 -5.67 -11.83
N GLU A 164 9.00 -4.91 -10.86
CA GLU A 164 8.22 -3.90 -10.13
C GLU A 164 7.91 -2.65 -10.98
N SER A 165 8.89 -2.13 -11.74
CA SER A 165 8.66 -1.02 -12.68
C SER A 165 7.66 -1.42 -13.77
N THR A 166 7.74 -2.66 -14.26
CA THR A 166 6.78 -3.24 -15.20
C THR A 166 5.38 -3.33 -14.59
N TYR A 167 5.26 -3.77 -13.33
CA TYR A 167 3.96 -3.86 -12.64
C TYR A 167 3.36 -2.46 -12.44
N THR A 168 4.21 -1.49 -12.10
CA THR A 168 3.85 -0.08 -11.93
C THR A 168 3.37 0.55 -13.22
N GLY A 169 4.03 0.28 -14.35
CA GLY A 169 3.54 0.67 -15.68
C GLY A 169 2.17 0.06 -16.00
N LEU A 170 2.01 -1.26 -15.79
CA LEU A 170 0.77 -1.98 -16.07
C LEU A 170 -0.41 -1.49 -15.22
N TYR A 171 -0.26 -1.35 -13.89
CA TYR A 171 -1.38 -0.86 -13.07
C TYR A 171 -1.70 0.61 -13.33
N SER A 172 -0.69 1.45 -13.57
CA SER A 172 -0.90 2.87 -13.89
C SER A 172 -1.61 3.05 -15.24
N PHE A 173 -1.26 2.25 -16.24
CA PHE A 173 -1.92 2.22 -17.55
C PHE A 173 -3.39 1.81 -17.44
N ILE A 174 -3.71 0.72 -16.72
CA ILE A 174 -5.10 0.27 -16.57
C ILE A 174 -5.93 1.28 -15.74
N ILE A 175 -5.35 1.88 -14.70
CA ILE A 175 -6.00 2.98 -13.95
C ILE A 175 -6.24 4.19 -14.85
N ALA A 176 -5.30 4.53 -15.74
CA ALA A 176 -5.48 5.60 -16.72
C ALA A 176 -6.59 5.28 -17.72
N LEU A 177 -6.64 4.06 -18.28
CA LEU A 177 -7.74 3.63 -19.16
C LEU A 177 -9.11 3.78 -18.50
N ILE A 178 -9.27 3.33 -17.25
CA ILE A 178 -10.54 3.43 -16.52
C ILE A 178 -10.88 4.91 -16.24
N SER A 179 -9.90 5.70 -15.80
CA SER A 179 -10.09 7.13 -15.49
C SER A 179 -10.49 7.94 -16.72
N LEU A 180 -9.83 7.72 -17.86
CA LEU A 180 -10.12 8.39 -19.14
C LEU A 180 -11.44 7.95 -19.78
N ASN A 181 -12.02 6.83 -19.34
CA ASN A 181 -13.33 6.35 -19.80
C ASN A 181 -14.51 6.80 -18.91
N GLY A 182 -14.27 7.69 -17.94
CA GLY A 182 -15.30 8.22 -17.02
C GLY A 182 -15.23 7.68 -15.59
N GLY A 183 -14.20 6.90 -15.24
CA GLY A 183 -13.99 6.33 -13.91
C GLY A 183 -14.46 4.89 -13.75
N SER A 184 -15.14 4.33 -14.76
CA SER A 184 -15.52 2.93 -14.85
C SER A 184 -15.32 2.38 -16.28
N LEU A 185 -15.22 1.05 -16.41
CA LEU A 185 -14.92 0.39 -17.68
C LEU A 185 -15.48 -1.05 -17.73
N ALA A 186 -16.40 -1.32 -18.65
CA ALA A 186 -16.94 -2.66 -18.88
C ALA A 186 -15.86 -3.64 -19.39
N GLU A 187 -15.94 -4.90 -18.96
CA GLU A 187 -14.97 -5.99 -19.25
C GLU A 187 -14.67 -6.13 -20.76
N PRO A 188 -15.65 -6.25 -21.68
CA PRO A 188 -15.37 -6.34 -23.12
C PRO A 188 -14.69 -5.10 -23.73
N LYS A 189 -14.84 -3.93 -23.09
CA LYS A 189 -14.21 -2.68 -23.51
C LYS A 189 -12.77 -2.58 -23.00
N LEU A 190 -12.49 -3.11 -21.79
CA LEU A 190 -11.14 -3.31 -21.28
C LEU A 190 -10.36 -4.30 -22.14
N ASP A 191 -10.94 -5.46 -22.45
CA ASP A 191 -10.31 -6.50 -23.29
C ASP A 191 -9.90 -5.93 -24.65
N ARG A 192 -10.77 -5.16 -25.29
CA ARG A 192 -10.48 -4.49 -26.57
C ARG A 192 -9.34 -3.47 -26.48
N TYR A 193 -9.07 -2.87 -25.31
CA TYR A 193 -7.86 -2.05 -25.10
C TYR A 193 -6.62 -2.93 -24.87
N LEU A 194 -6.75 -4.05 -24.15
CA LEU A 194 -5.64 -4.97 -23.89
C LEU A 194 -5.17 -5.69 -25.17
N THR A 195 -6.08 -6.11 -26.06
CA THR A 195 -5.73 -6.66 -27.38
C THR A 195 -4.95 -5.66 -28.23
N ARG A 196 -5.26 -4.36 -28.15
CA ARG A 196 -4.50 -3.29 -28.86
C ARG A 196 -3.10 -3.06 -28.29
N MET A 197 -2.81 -3.60 -27.11
CA MET A 197 -1.50 -3.56 -26.46
C MET A 197 -0.78 -4.92 -26.48
N ASN A 198 -1.31 -5.90 -27.22
CA ASN A 198 -0.88 -7.30 -27.22
C ASN A 198 -0.78 -7.90 -25.80
N ALA A 199 -1.75 -7.56 -24.96
CA ALA A 199 -1.79 -7.83 -23.52
C ALA A 199 -3.07 -8.56 -23.07
N GLU A 200 -3.84 -9.13 -24.00
CA GLU A 200 -5.10 -9.83 -23.72
C GLU A 200 -4.90 -11.20 -23.06
N THR A 201 -3.92 -11.99 -23.50
CA THR A 201 -3.66 -13.34 -22.99
C THR A 201 -2.54 -13.37 -21.94
N HIS A 202 -1.52 -12.55 -22.15
CA HIS A 202 -0.31 -12.52 -21.33
C HIS A 202 0.25 -11.10 -21.22
N THR A 203 0.79 -10.78 -20.06
CA THR A 203 1.56 -9.55 -19.84
C THR A 203 3.00 -9.92 -19.48
N PRO A 204 3.98 -9.00 -19.50
CA PRO A 204 5.38 -9.31 -19.14
C PRO A 204 5.64 -9.73 -17.68
N ILE A 205 4.61 -10.15 -16.94
CA ILE A 205 4.65 -10.60 -15.54
C ILE A 205 3.89 -11.91 -15.35
N ASP A 206 2.64 -12.00 -15.83
CA ASP A 206 1.82 -13.21 -15.81
C ASP A 206 0.65 -13.10 -16.80
N ARG A 207 -0.18 -14.15 -16.90
CA ARG A 207 -1.47 -14.15 -17.61
C ARG A 207 -2.38 -13.03 -17.13
N THR A 208 -3.10 -12.41 -18.06
CA THR A 208 -3.86 -11.18 -17.84
C THR A 208 -4.93 -11.31 -16.75
N ASP A 209 -5.65 -12.45 -16.68
CA ASP A 209 -6.63 -12.73 -15.62
C ASP A 209 -6.02 -12.66 -14.22
N LYS A 210 -4.80 -13.21 -14.07
CA LYS A 210 -4.09 -13.22 -12.78
C LYS A 210 -3.54 -11.85 -12.43
N LEU A 211 -3.12 -11.05 -13.42
CA LEU A 211 -2.71 -9.66 -13.21
C LEU A 211 -3.90 -8.84 -12.69
N LEU A 212 -5.06 -8.93 -13.33
CA LEU A 212 -6.29 -8.27 -12.88
C LEU A 212 -6.71 -8.76 -11.48
N GLN A 213 -6.66 -10.07 -11.22
CA GLN A 213 -6.97 -10.63 -9.90
C GLN A 213 -5.96 -10.22 -8.81
N ARG A 214 -4.68 -10.04 -9.17
CA ARG A 214 -3.66 -9.45 -8.28
C ARG A 214 -3.99 -7.98 -7.99
N MET A 215 -4.34 -7.20 -9.00
CA MET A 215 -4.69 -5.79 -8.85
C MET A 215 -5.96 -5.56 -8.01
N ILE A 216 -6.96 -6.45 -8.11
CA ILE A 216 -8.16 -6.46 -7.25
C ILE A 216 -7.79 -6.78 -5.79
N ARG A 217 -6.88 -7.74 -5.58
CA ARG A 217 -6.40 -8.15 -4.24
C ARG A 217 -5.62 -7.04 -3.54
N GLU A 218 -4.72 -6.38 -4.25
CA GLU A 218 -3.88 -5.27 -3.74
C GLU A 218 -4.65 -3.93 -3.67
N GLY A 219 -5.83 -3.85 -4.30
CA GLY A 219 -6.78 -2.75 -4.11
C GLY A 219 -6.73 -1.61 -5.15
N TYR A 220 -6.03 -1.82 -6.27
CA TYR A 220 -6.02 -0.90 -7.41
C TYR A 220 -7.32 -0.93 -8.21
N LEU A 221 -8.03 -2.07 -8.19
CA LEU A 221 -9.28 -2.29 -8.92
C LEU A 221 -10.40 -2.76 -8.00
N VAL A 222 -11.63 -2.43 -8.39
CA VAL A 222 -12.86 -3.06 -7.91
C VAL A 222 -13.59 -3.61 -9.14
N ARG A 223 -13.79 -4.94 -9.18
CA ARG A 223 -14.64 -5.60 -10.18
C ARG A 223 -16.07 -5.66 -9.62
N THR A 224 -16.96 -4.93 -10.26
CA THR A 224 -18.41 -4.98 -10.08
C THR A 224 -18.98 -6.04 -11.01
N ARG A 225 -20.00 -6.77 -10.55
CA ARG A 225 -20.90 -7.57 -11.39
C ARG A 225 -22.31 -7.11 -11.10
N GLU A 226 -23.04 -6.75 -12.16
CA GLU A 226 -24.47 -6.45 -12.11
C GLU A 226 -25.22 -7.44 -13.00
N LEU A 227 -26.51 -7.61 -12.75
CA LEU A 227 -27.42 -8.40 -13.59
C LEU A 227 -28.43 -7.41 -14.19
N ASP A 228 -28.34 -7.17 -15.49
CA ASP A 228 -29.22 -6.25 -16.21
C ASP A 228 -29.88 -6.99 -17.39
N GLY A 229 -31.20 -6.86 -17.52
CA GLY A 229 -32.03 -7.65 -18.45
C GLY A 229 -32.03 -9.18 -18.24
N GLY A 230 -31.11 -9.72 -17.45
CA GLY A 230 -30.80 -11.16 -17.34
C GLY A 230 -29.37 -11.51 -17.74
N GLU A 231 -28.61 -10.57 -18.31
CA GLU A 231 -27.20 -10.73 -18.68
C GLU A 231 -26.26 -10.28 -17.54
N GLU A 232 -25.14 -10.97 -17.36
CA GLU A 232 -24.10 -10.55 -16.41
C GLU A 232 -23.21 -9.45 -17.01
N GLN A 233 -23.44 -8.20 -16.63
CA GLN A 233 -22.55 -7.10 -16.96
C GLN A 233 -21.46 -6.96 -15.89
N ILE A 234 -20.20 -6.85 -16.33
CA ILE A 234 -19.03 -6.82 -15.47
C ILE A 234 -18.23 -5.56 -15.76
N GLU A 235 -17.91 -4.81 -14.70
CA GLU A 235 -17.33 -3.47 -14.80
C GLU A 235 -16.16 -3.31 -13.81
N PHE A 236 -15.08 -2.70 -14.27
CA PHE A 236 -13.91 -2.36 -13.46
C PHE A 236 -13.91 -0.88 -13.12
N LEU A 237 -13.71 -0.58 -11.83
CA LEU A 237 -13.54 0.78 -11.31
C LEU A 237 -12.20 0.90 -10.58
N VAL A 238 -11.68 2.13 -10.49
CA VAL A 238 -10.44 2.40 -9.74
C VAL A 238 -10.67 2.20 -8.24
N GLY A 239 -9.95 1.23 -7.67
CA GLY A 239 -10.00 0.91 -6.25
C GLY A 239 -9.27 1.93 -5.36
N PRO A 240 -9.49 1.90 -4.03
CA PRO A 240 -8.98 2.94 -3.13
C PRO A 240 -7.46 3.15 -3.18
N ARG A 241 -6.66 2.09 -3.38
CA ARG A 241 -5.19 2.22 -3.49
C ARG A 241 -4.80 2.98 -4.76
N GLY A 242 -5.41 2.63 -5.90
CA GLY A 242 -5.19 3.32 -7.17
C GLY A 242 -5.61 4.80 -7.16
N LYS A 243 -6.66 5.13 -6.41
CA LYS A 243 -7.10 6.53 -6.20
C LYS A 243 -6.11 7.38 -5.39
N VAL A 244 -5.32 6.76 -4.49
CA VAL A 244 -4.33 7.48 -3.66
C VAL A 244 -2.95 7.50 -4.32
N GLU A 245 -2.47 6.38 -4.87
CA GLU A 245 -1.10 6.27 -5.41
C GLU A 245 -0.93 6.87 -6.80
N VAL A 246 -1.94 6.73 -7.66
CA VAL A 246 -1.92 7.30 -9.01
C VAL A 246 -2.82 8.53 -9.06
N GLY A 247 -4.11 8.36 -8.75
CA GLY A 247 -5.10 9.43 -8.77
C GLY A 247 -5.18 10.18 -10.13
N THR A 248 -5.86 11.32 -10.14
CA THR A 248 -5.98 12.16 -11.35
C THR A 248 -4.65 12.80 -11.75
N LYS A 249 -3.80 13.17 -10.77
CA LYS A 249 -2.49 13.78 -11.01
C LYS A 249 -1.52 12.82 -11.71
N GLY A 250 -1.43 11.57 -11.26
CA GLY A 250 -0.59 10.53 -11.88
C GLY A 250 -1.05 10.15 -13.28
N VAL A 251 -2.36 9.99 -13.50
CA VAL A 251 -2.93 9.76 -14.85
C VAL A 251 -2.60 10.93 -15.78
N ALA A 252 -2.80 12.18 -15.33
CA ALA A 252 -2.49 13.36 -16.15
C ALA A 252 -0.97 13.53 -16.40
N GLY A 253 -0.12 13.11 -15.46
CA GLY A 253 1.33 13.02 -15.67
C GLY A 253 1.70 12.01 -16.75
N LEU A 254 1.22 10.77 -16.62
CA LEU A 254 1.45 9.68 -17.58
C LEU A 254 0.99 10.06 -19.01
N VAL A 255 -0.19 10.67 -19.14
CA VAL A 255 -0.70 11.11 -20.46
C VAL A 255 0.16 12.23 -21.06
N ARG A 256 0.65 13.19 -20.25
CA ARG A 256 1.57 14.22 -20.73
C ARG A 256 2.95 13.68 -21.12
N GLU A 257 3.48 12.71 -20.39
CA GLU A 257 4.76 12.10 -20.73
C GLU A 257 4.68 11.31 -22.05
N VAL A 258 3.62 10.50 -22.22
CA VAL A 258 3.44 9.64 -23.40
C VAL A 258 3.02 10.42 -24.66
N TYR A 259 2.15 11.44 -24.53
CA TYR A 259 1.57 12.15 -25.68
C TYR A 259 1.93 13.64 -25.76
N GLY A 260 2.21 14.30 -24.63
CA GLY A 260 2.49 15.74 -24.57
C GLY A 260 3.80 16.14 -25.25
N ARG A 261 4.77 15.21 -25.36
CA ARG A 261 6.04 15.43 -26.05
C ARG A 261 5.91 15.75 -27.55
N GLY A 262 4.74 15.49 -28.16
CA GLY A 262 4.43 15.85 -29.55
C GLY A 262 3.69 17.19 -29.75
N VAL A 263 3.40 17.95 -28.70
CA VAL A 263 2.55 19.16 -28.76
C VAL A 263 3.38 20.46 -28.75
N GLY A 264 4.71 20.37 -28.60
CA GLY A 264 5.61 21.54 -28.47
C GLY A 264 6.51 21.83 -29.68
N ASP A 265 7.06 20.81 -30.36
CA ASP A 265 8.03 20.98 -31.46
C ASP A 265 7.36 21.28 -32.83
N GLY A 266 6.45 22.26 -32.82
CA GLY A 266 5.59 22.65 -33.94
C GLY A 266 5.58 24.15 -34.18
N ASN A 267 6.76 24.76 -34.36
CA ASN A 267 7.00 26.17 -34.71
C ASN A 267 6.69 27.23 -33.62
N ALA A 268 7.68 27.51 -32.76
CA ALA A 268 7.94 28.84 -32.22
C ALA A 268 9.45 29.00 -31.89
N ASN A 269 10.02 30.19 -32.13
CA ASN A 269 11.46 30.45 -31.99
C ASN A 269 12.03 30.15 -30.59
N GLY A 270 13.25 29.61 -30.55
CA GLY A 270 13.90 29.23 -29.32
C GLY A 270 14.27 30.40 -28.40
N ARG A 271 13.85 30.30 -27.14
CA ARG A 271 14.48 31.02 -26.02
C ARG A 271 14.53 30.08 -24.81
N VAL A 272 15.71 29.55 -24.51
CA VAL A 272 15.93 28.73 -23.31
C VAL A 272 15.85 29.63 -22.08
N PRO A 273 15.01 29.35 -21.07
CA PRO A 273 15.05 30.04 -19.79
C PRO A 273 16.30 29.60 -19.03
N GLY A 274 17.38 30.37 -19.17
CA GLY A 274 18.61 30.17 -18.39
C GLY A 274 18.42 30.61 -16.93
N TYR A 275 19.22 30.04 -16.03
CA TYR A 275 19.35 30.55 -14.67
C TYR A 275 20.20 31.83 -14.66
N GLY A 276 19.60 32.90 -14.12
CA GLY A 276 20.18 34.20 -13.74
C GLY A 276 19.03 35.00 -13.11
N ASP A 277 19.10 35.57 -11.91
CA ASP A 277 20.15 36.38 -11.25
C ASP A 277 20.29 37.79 -11.85
N GLY A 278 20.14 38.82 -11.00
CA GLY A 278 19.92 40.23 -11.37
C GLY A 278 18.57 40.46 -12.09
N ASP A 279 17.65 41.34 -11.69
CA ASP A 279 17.78 42.59 -10.95
C ASP A 279 16.47 42.95 -10.23
N GLU A 280 16.55 43.83 -9.22
CA GLU A 280 15.40 44.51 -8.65
C GLU A 280 15.03 45.72 -9.51
N ASP A 281 13.76 45.87 -9.91
CA ASP A 281 13.28 47.16 -10.41
C ASP A 281 11.83 47.44 -9.99
N VAL A 282 11.58 48.69 -9.60
CA VAL A 282 10.38 49.09 -8.86
C VAL A 282 9.39 49.80 -9.77
N LEU A 283 8.17 49.27 -9.90
CA LEU A 283 7.04 49.99 -10.47
C LEU A 283 5.82 49.92 -9.54
N GLY A 284 5.41 51.10 -9.08
CA GLY A 284 4.16 51.34 -8.36
C GLY A 284 3.44 52.54 -8.98
N GLY A 285 2.12 52.60 -8.81
CA GLY A 285 1.24 53.45 -9.61
C GLY A 285 0.84 52.77 -10.93
N GLU A 286 -0.36 52.97 -11.47
CA GLU A 286 -1.44 53.87 -11.03
C GLU A 286 -2.78 53.23 -11.45
N MET A 287 -3.77 53.19 -10.55
CA MET A 287 -5.13 52.73 -10.88
C MET A 287 -6.05 53.93 -11.08
N THR A 288 -6.27 54.30 -12.33
CA THR A 288 -7.30 55.28 -12.70
C THR A 288 -8.69 54.71 -12.44
N GLN A 289 -9.52 55.49 -11.76
CA GLN A 289 -10.93 55.17 -11.55
C GLN A 289 -11.71 55.37 -12.85
N ILE A 290 -12.74 54.55 -13.06
CA ILE A 290 -13.78 54.79 -14.06
C ILE A 290 -15.06 55.05 -13.27
N GLU A 291 -15.72 56.17 -13.56
CA GLU A 291 -16.96 56.57 -12.91
C GLU A 291 -18.13 55.75 -13.46
N GLU A 292 -19.01 55.26 -12.58
CA GLU A 292 -20.30 54.69 -12.98
C GLU A 292 -21.36 55.80 -12.94
N GLU A 293 -22.04 56.04 -14.07
CA GLU A 293 -23.23 56.90 -14.11
C GLU A 293 -24.43 56.12 -13.52
N GLU A 294 -25.04 56.61 -12.44
CA GLU A 294 -26.29 56.06 -11.88
C GLU A 294 -27.46 57.04 -12.09
N GLU A 295 -28.60 56.52 -12.57
CA GLU A 295 -29.80 57.31 -12.84
C GLU A 295 -30.50 57.77 -11.55
N GLY A 296 -30.87 59.06 -11.47
CA GLY A 296 -31.65 59.62 -10.37
C GLY A 296 -32.47 60.84 -10.82
N GLY A 297 -33.73 60.62 -11.17
CA GLY A 297 -34.59 61.66 -11.76
C GLY A 297 -35.66 62.25 -10.82
N VAL A 298 -36.23 63.39 -11.27
CA VAL A 298 -37.58 63.90 -10.96
C VAL A 298 -38.15 64.50 -12.24
#